data_AF-A0A955ZFC4-F1
#
_entry.id   AF-A0A955ZFC4-F1
#
_cell.length_a   1.000
_cell.length_b   1.000
_cell.length_c   1.000
_cell.angle_alpha   90.00
_cell.angle_beta   90.00
_cell.angle_gamma   90.00
#
_symmetry.space_group_name_H-M   'P 1'
#
loop_
_entity.id
_entity.type
_entity.pdbx_description
1 polymer ?
#
loop_
_entity_poly.entity_id
_entity_poly.type
_entity_poly.pdbx_seq_one_letter_code
_entity_poly.pdbx_strand_id
1 'polypeptide(L)' 'MSNRAIWNVRQRHEWLAKPTKTKRLKRRKRLRIGLEQALERKRAQEEKREQAAG' A
#
# COMPACT_ATOMS: atom_id res chain seq x y z
N MET A 1 2.67 3.74 -30.70
CA MET A 1 2.71 3.89 -29.23
C MET A 1 2.94 2.54 -28.56
N SER A 2 4.20 2.20 -28.30
CA SER A 2 4.61 0.90 -27.73
C SER A 2 3.97 0.59 -26.37
N ASN A 3 3.55 1.62 -25.62
CA ASN A 3 2.99 1.47 -24.26
C ASN A 3 1.53 0.98 -24.21
N ARG A 4 0.80 0.97 -25.33
CA ARG A 4 -0.61 0.49 -25.37
C ARG A 4 -0.71 -1.00 -25.04
N ALA A 5 0.23 -1.81 -25.52
CA ALA A 5 0.23 -3.25 -25.29
C ALA A 5 0.40 -3.59 -23.80
N ILE A 6 1.34 -2.91 -23.13
CA ILE A 6 1.63 -3.10 -21.69
C ILE A 6 0.43 -2.69 -20.83
N TRP A 7 -0.26 -1.61 -21.19
CA TRP A 7 -1.46 -1.14 -20.49
C TRP A 7 -2.60 -2.18 -20.56
N ASN A 8 -2.87 -2.70 -21.76
CA ASN A 8 -3.90 -3.72 -21.97
C ASN A 8 -3.57 -5.05 -21.29
N VAL A 9 -2.29 -5.38 -21.09
CA VAL A 9 -1.87 -6.58 -20.35
C VAL A 9 -2.12 -6.39 -18.85
N ARG A 10 -1.74 -5.23 -18.28
CA ARG A 10 -2.00 -4.90 -16.86
C ARG A 10 -3.48 -4.86 -16.52
N GLN A 11 -4.32 -4.30 -17.40
CA GLN A 11 -5.76 -4.25 -17.17
C GLN A 11 -6.43 -5.63 -17.25
N ARG A 12 -5.92 -6.53 -18.07
CA ARG A 12 -6.51 -7.87 -18.27
C ARG A 12 -6.05 -8.92 -17.25
N HIS A 13 -4.95 -8.68 -16.54
CA HIS A 13 -4.41 -9.65 -15.57
C HIS A 13 -4.73 -9.21 -14.15
N GLU A 14 -5.59 -9.97 -13.47
CA GLU A 14 -6.00 -9.69 -12.09
C GLU A 14 -4.82 -9.55 -11.13
N TRP A 15 -3.75 -10.32 -11.32
CA TRP A 15 -2.54 -10.26 -10.50
C TRP A 15 -1.78 -8.93 -10.65
N LEU A 16 -1.84 -8.31 -11.84
CA LEU A 16 -1.18 -7.03 -12.12
C LEU A 16 -2.07 -5.82 -11.85
N ALA A 17 -3.35 -6.03 -11.52
CA ALA A 17 -4.28 -4.98 -11.18
C ALA A 17 -3.97 -4.34 -9.81
N LYS A 18 -3.42 -5.13 -8.87
CA LYS A 18 -2.98 -4.62 -7.58
C LYS A 18 -1.61 -3.93 -7.73
N PRO A 19 -1.46 -2.66 -7.31
CA PRO A 19 -0.17 -2.00 -7.33
C PRO A 19 0.84 -2.75 -6.45
N THR A 20 2.01 -3.09 -7.01
CA THR A 20 3.10 -3.72 -6.25
C THR A 20 3.69 -2.77 -5.21
N LYS A 21 3.59 -1.46 -5.44
CA LYS A 21 4.04 -0.42 -4.52
C LYS A 21 2.85 0.38 -4.03
N THR A 22 2.82 0.61 -2.73
CA THR A 22 1.84 1.51 -2.13
C THR A 22 2.07 2.93 -2.62
N LYS A 23 0.98 3.70 -2.77
CA LYS A 23 1.08 5.11 -3.10
C LYS A 23 1.74 5.84 -1.93
N ARG A 24 2.96 6.35 -2.14
CA ARG A 24 3.66 7.15 -1.14
C ARG A 24 2.96 8.50 -0.97
N LEU A 25 2.23 8.66 0.12
CA LEU A 25 1.68 9.94 0.55
C LEU A 25 2.62 10.61 1.55
N LYS A 26 2.83 11.93 1.40
CA LYS A 26 3.55 12.73 2.40
C LYS A 26 2.79 12.72 3.73
N ARG A 27 3.49 12.73 4.86
CA ARG A 27 2.92 12.71 6.22
C ARG A 27 1.79 13.73 6.42
N ARG A 28 1.98 14.99 5.98
CA ARG A 28 0.94 16.04 6.06
C ARG A 28 -0.39 15.63 5.39
N LYS A 29 -0.34 14.97 4.24
CA LYS A 29 -1.54 14.49 3.54
C LYS A 29 -2.18 13.32 4.28
N ARG A 30 -1.38 12.42 4.86
CA ARG A 30 -1.86 11.28 5.65
C ARG A 30 -2.56 11.72 6.93
N LEU A 31 -2.00 12.69 7.63
CA LEU A 31 -2.61 13.30 8.82
C LEU A 31 -3.99 13.89 8.51
N ARG A 32 -4.11 14.64 7.40
CA ARG A 32 -5.37 15.28 6.98
C ARG A 32 -6.53 14.30 6.81
N ILE A 33 -6.26 13.09 6.32
CA ILE A 33 -7.29 12.07 6.06
C ILE A 33 -7.35 11.00 7.17
N GLY A 34 -6.67 11.21 8.30
CA GLY A 34 -6.61 10.25 9.41
C GLY A 34 -5.80 8.97 9.15
N LEU A 35 -5.16 8.85 7.98
CA LEU A 35 -4.39 7.65 7.59
C LEU A 35 -3.17 7.43 8.50
N GLU A 36 -2.55 8.50 9.02
CA GLU A 36 -1.37 8.38 9.90
C GLU A 36 -1.71 7.59 11.17
N GLN A 37 -2.83 7.93 11.83
CA GLN A 37 -3.29 7.24 13.05
C GLN A 37 -3.63 5.78 12.78
N ALA A 38 -4.23 5.48 11.62
CA ALA A 38 -4.53 4.11 11.23
C ALA A 38 -3.25 3.29 11.01
N LEU A 39 -2.21 3.89 10.42
CA LEU A 39 -0.90 3.24 10.25
C LEU A 39 -0.20 3.00 11.58
N GLU A 40 -0.23 3.97 12.49
CA GLU A 40 0.34 3.84 13.84
C GLU A 40 -0.31 2.69 14.62
N ARG A 41 -1.65 2.56 14.55
CA ARG A 41 -2.37 1.44 15.19
C ARG A 41 -1.96 0.07 14.63
N LYS A 42 -1.82 -0.03 13.30
CA LYS A 42 -1.39 -1.27 12.66
C LYS A 42 0.04 -1.64 13.07
N ARG A 43 0.94 -0.65 13.08
CA ARG A 43 2.32 -0.85 13.51
C ARG A 43 2.40 -1.36 14.95
N ALA A 44 1.65 -0.76 15.87
CA ALA A 44 1.59 -1.22 17.26
C ALA A 44 1.06 -2.66 17.39
N GLN A 45 0.19 -3.09 16.48
CA GLN A 45 -0.30 -4.47 16.44
C GLN A 45 0.75 -5.44 15.88
N GLU A 46 1.53 -5.03 14.90
CA GLU A 46 2.65 -5.81 14.35
C GLU A 46 3.76 -6.00 15.39
N GLU A 47 4.15 -4.93 16.08
CA GLU A 47 5.15 -4.97 17.16
C GLU A 47 4.75 -5.94 18.29
N LYS A 48 3.46 -5.97 18.67
CA LYS A 48 2.93 -6.94 19.64
C LYS A 48 2.99 -8.38 19.15
N ARG A 49 2.74 -8.62 17.86
CA ARG A 49 2.81 -9.96 17.26
C ARG A 49 4.25 -10.46 17.21
N GLU A 50 5.19 -9.59 16.89
CA GLU A 50 6.62 -9.91 16.88
C GLU A 50 7.12 -10.26 18.29
N GLN A 51 6.71 -9.49 19.30
CA GLN A 51 7.03 -9.77 20.70
C GLN A 51 6.44 -11.09 21.22
N ALA A 52 5.27 -11.50 20.72
CA ALA A 52 4.63 -12.75 21.11
C ALA A 52 5.17 -13.98 20.36
N ALA A 53 5.91 -13.76 19.27
CA ALA A 53 6.46 -14.83 18.42
C ALA A 53 7.93 -15.16 18.74
N GLY A 54 8.62 -14.32 19.53
CA GLY A 54 9.97 -14.57 20.05
C GLY A 54 9.92 -15.12 21.47
#